data_AF-A0A7V9LU49-F1
#
_entry.id   AF-A0A7V9LU49-F1
#
_cell.length_a   1.000
_cell.length_b   1.000
_cell.length_c   1.000
_cell.angle_alpha   90.00
_cell.angle_beta   90.00
_cell.angle_gamma   90.00
#
_symmetry.space_group_name_H-M   'P 1'
#
loop_
_entity.id
_entity.type
_entity.pdbx_description
1 polymer ?
#
loop_
_entity_poly.entity_id
_entity_poly.type
_entity_poly.pdbx_seq_one_letter_code
_entity_poly.pdbx_strand_id
1 'polypeptide(L)'
;MIADPGWLREQVLLRGRSWPTTDRHVLATLWWFSASHHLVTPTVTTLLLTGTAASPALPDLVLHHCSDGTITGAHSTAVLGTDLDTVAAGLRAASELVIDIVSELTSHGVRPLWALAADSLADRLLLVGEATGRRAEARALAARLSAGIGAPMLLPRFIDVMTVHGRSRCFVQRVSCCLLYRVPGQQLCTTCPRRSRADRLRLLATAAGPDQEPDGWGPDAFSI
;
A
#
# COMPACT_ATOMS: atom_id res chain seq x y z
N MET A 1 16.27 -12.30 2.93
CA MET A 1 16.32 -10.96 2.29
C MET A 1 15.50 -9.95 3.09
N ILE A 2 14.17 -9.83 2.98
CA ILE A 2 13.41 -8.86 3.81
C ILE A 2 13.28 -9.25 5.29
N ALA A 3 13.28 -10.55 5.59
CA ALA A 3 13.31 -11.06 6.97
C ALA A 3 14.70 -10.97 7.64
N ASP A 4 15.73 -10.50 6.92
CA ASP A 4 17.06 -10.30 7.47
C ASP A 4 17.18 -8.87 8.05
N PRO A 5 17.34 -8.71 9.38
CA PRO A 5 17.44 -7.39 10.01
C PRO A 5 18.64 -6.57 9.53
N GLY A 6 19.74 -7.22 9.14
CA GLY A 6 20.94 -6.56 8.60
C GLY A 6 20.64 -5.93 7.25
N TRP A 7 20.06 -6.71 6.34
CA TRP A 7 19.64 -6.24 5.03
C TRP A 7 18.60 -5.12 5.14
N LEU A 8 17.56 -5.28 5.97
CA LEU A 8 16.50 -4.28 6.10
C LEU A 8 17.06 -2.95 6.63
N ARG A 9 17.95 -3.00 7.62
CA ARG A 9 18.65 -1.82 8.14
C ARG A 9 19.40 -1.09 7.04
N GLU A 10 20.13 -1.81 6.19
CA GLU A 10 20.83 -1.23 5.05
C GLU A 10 19.85 -0.56 4.07
N GLN A 11 18.75 -1.24 3.71
CA GLN A 11 17.75 -0.67 2.80
C GLN A 11 17.14 0.63 3.33
N VAL A 12 16.83 0.69 4.63
CA VAL A 12 16.31 1.91 5.28
C VAL A 12 17.31 3.05 5.21
N LEU A 13 18.61 2.77 5.45
CA LEU A 13 19.65 3.79 5.39
C LEU A 13 19.90 4.29 3.96
N LEU A 14 19.81 3.42 2.96
CA LEU A 14 19.94 3.79 1.54
C LEU A 14 18.88 4.81 1.10
N ARG A 15 17.71 4.84 1.75
CA ARG A 15 16.66 5.84 1.49
C ARG A 15 17.10 7.27 1.79
N GLY A 16 18.14 7.47 2.60
CA GLY A 16 18.76 8.80 2.80
C GLY A 16 19.40 9.37 1.53
N ARG A 17 19.59 8.55 0.48
CA ARG A 17 20.02 9.03 -0.85
C ARG A 17 18.88 9.68 -1.62
N SER A 18 17.66 9.15 -1.50
CA SER A 18 16.46 9.66 -2.18
C SER A 18 15.77 10.76 -1.37
N TRP A 19 15.94 10.76 -0.04
CA TRP A 19 15.35 11.75 0.87
C TRP A 19 16.43 12.50 1.63
N PRO A 20 16.47 13.85 1.58
CA PRO A 20 17.49 14.66 2.26
C PRO A 20 17.25 14.73 3.77
N THR A 21 17.26 13.59 4.47
CA THR A 21 17.12 13.49 5.92
C THR A 21 17.94 12.33 6.46
N THR A 22 18.44 12.49 7.69
CA THR A 22 19.13 11.44 8.46
C THR A 22 18.27 10.91 9.60
N ASP A 23 17.03 11.39 9.74
CA ASP A 23 16.09 10.90 10.75
C ASP A 23 15.68 9.45 10.44
N ARG A 24 16.24 8.51 11.18
CA ARG A 24 16.01 7.07 11.01
C ARG A 24 14.55 6.67 11.15
N HIS A 25 13.80 7.33 12.03
CA HIS A 25 12.38 7.03 12.22
C HIS A 25 11.57 7.48 10.98
N VAL A 26 11.89 8.64 10.41
CA VAL A 26 11.26 9.09 9.14
C VAL A 26 11.64 8.15 8.00
N LEU A 27 12.92 7.81 7.84
CA LEU A 27 13.38 6.92 6.77
C LEU A 27 12.75 5.52 6.86
N ALA A 28 12.73 4.93 8.06
CA ALA A 28 12.14 3.60 8.28
C ALA A 28 10.62 3.62 8.05
N THR A 29 9.93 4.67 8.50
CA THR A 29 8.48 4.82 8.27
C THR A 29 8.15 4.96 6.79
N LEU A 30 8.93 5.75 6.05
CA LEU A 30 8.77 5.93 4.61
C LEU A 30 9.13 4.67 3.82
N TRP A 31 10.16 3.96 4.26
CA TRP A 31 10.54 2.67 3.69
C TRP A 31 9.41 1.66 3.89
N TRP A 32 8.91 1.51 5.13
CA TRP A 32 7.80 0.60 5.42
C TRP A 32 6.55 0.97 4.64
N PHE A 33 6.18 2.26 4.60
CA PHE A 33 5.07 2.75 3.78
C PHE A 33 5.20 2.31 2.32
N SER A 34 6.39 2.33 1.72
CA SER A 34 6.60 1.88 0.35
C SER A 34 6.57 0.35 0.25
N ALA A 35 7.32 -0.32 1.12
CA ALA A 35 7.52 -1.77 1.14
C ALA A 35 6.20 -2.52 1.35
N SER A 36 5.37 -2.06 2.29
CA SER A 36 4.11 -2.71 2.67
C SER A 36 3.14 -2.84 1.50
N HIS A 37 3.11 -1.86 0.59
CA HIS A 37 2.31 -1.96 -0.62
C HIS A 37 2.76 -3.13 -1.49
N HIS A 38 4.06 -3.20 -1.79
CA HIS A 38 4.59 -4.23 -2.67
C HIS A 38 4.52 -5.62 -2.02
N LEU A 39 4.72 -5.71 -0.70
CA LEU A 39 4.62 -6.96 0.05
C LEU A 39 3.24 -7.61 -0.08
N VAL A 40 2.16 -6.83 0.03
CA VAL A 40 0.79 -7.39 -0.05
C VAL A 40 0.29 -7.56 -1.50
N THR A 41 0.89 -6.85 -2.46
CA THR A 41 0.36 -6.75 -3.83
C THR A 41 0.14 -8.10 -4.52
N PRO A 42 1.11 -9.04 -4.55
CA PRO A 42 0.92 -10.32 -5.24
C PRO A 42 -0.31 -11.08 -4.72
N THR A 43 -0.39 -11.25 -3.41
CA THR A 43 -1.47 -11.98 -2.74
C THR A 43 -2.83 -11.35 -3.00
N VAL A 44 -2.99 -10.05 -2.76
CA VAL A 44 -4.31 -9.40 -2.89
C VAL A 44 -4.75 -9.26 -4.34
N THR A 45 -3.80 -9.06 -5.26
CA THR A 45 -4.09 -8.92 -6.68
C THR A 45 -4.57 -10.24 -7.26
N THR A 46 -3.83 -11.34 -7.05
CA THR A 46 -4.26 -12.64 -7.60
C THR A 46 -5.56 -13.11 -6.95
N LEU A 47 -5.72 -12.89 -5.64
CA LEU A 47 -6.95 -13.24 -4.93
C LEU A 47 -8.16 -12.50 -5.48
N LEU A 48 -8.06 -11.18 -5.67
CA LEU A 48 -9.17 -10.41 -6.24
C LEU A 48 -9.46 -10.87 -7.67
N LEU A 49 -8.45 -10.99 -8.52
CA LEU A 49 -8.63 -11.25 -9.95
C LEU A 49 -9.06 -12.69 -10.27
N THR A 50 -8.54 -13.67 -9.54
CA THR A 50 -8.67 -15.10 -9.87
C THR A 50 -9.40 -15.91 -8.80
N GLY A 51 -9.65 -15.34 -7.62
CA GLY A 51 -10.14 -16.08 -6.45
C GLY A 51 -9.07 -16.89 -5.73
N THR A 52 -7.85 -16.99 -6.28
CA THR A 52 -6.74 -17.75 -5.69
C THR A 52 -5.59 -16.82 -5.30
N ALA A 53 -5.19 -16.86 -4.03
CA ALA A 53 -4.11 -16.06 -3.48
C ALA A 53 -2.74 -16.68 -3.78
N ALA A 54 -1.82 -15.83 -4.23
CA ALA A 54 -0.39 -16.11 -4.18
C ALA A 54 0.10 -16.06 -2.74
N SER A 55 1.13 -16.85 -2.41
CA SER A 55 1.64 -16.94 -1.04
C SER A 55 2.18 -15.60 -0.54
N PRO A 56 1.70 -15.10 0.63
CA PRO A 56 2.27 -13.93 1.28
C PRO A 56 3.50 -14.27 2.14
N ALA A 57 3.89 -15.55 2.24
CA ALA A 57 5.01 -15.95 3.08
C ALA A 57 6.31 -15.32 2.58
N LEU A 58 7.09 -14.72 3.48
CA LEU A 58 8.31 -14.01 3.10
C LEU A 58 9.33 -14.87 2.33
N PRO A 59 9.48 -16.19 2.58
CA PRO A 59 10.34 -17.04 1.75
C PRO A 59 9.88 -17.18 0.29
N ASP A 60 8.59 -17.02 0.02
CA ASP A 60 8.02 -17.12 -1.34
C ASP A 60 8.02 -15.76 -2.07
N LEU A 61 8.32 -14.67 -1.36
CA LEU A 61 8.27 -13.32 -1.91
C LEU A 61 9.63 -12.85 -2.44
N VAL A 62 9.64 -12.48 -3.71
CA VAL A 62 10.78 -11.85 -4.38
C VAL A 62 10.48 -10.36 -4.54
N LEU A 63 11.34 -9.51 -3.96
CA LEU A 63 11.21 -8.06 -4.02
C LEU A 63 12.13 -7.47 -5.09
N HIS A 64 11.55 -6.65 -5.96
CA HIS A 64 12.31 -5.83 -6.92
C HIS A 64 12.70 -4.52 -6.23
N HIS A 65 13.98 -4.21 -6.22
CA HIS A 65 14.50 -3.02 -5.55
C HIS A 65 15.61 -2.34 -6.36
N CYS A 66 15.71 -1.04 -6.20
CA CYS A 66 16.77 -0.20 -6.74
C CYS A 66 17.95 -0.13 -5.78
N SER A 67 19.10 0.33 -6.28
CA SER A 67 20.33 0.52 -5.48
C SER A 67 20.23 1.63 -4.42
N ASP A 68 19.16 2.42 -4.44
CA ASP A 68 18.83 3.43 -3.43
C ASP A 68 17.86 2.93 -2.34
N GLY A 69 17.59 1.62 -2.32
CA GLY A 69 16.69 0.98 -1.37
C GLY A 69 15.20 1.17 -1.67
N THR A 70 14.85 1.78 -2.82
CA THR A 70 13.46 1.84 -3.29
C THR A 70 12.99 0.46 -3.69
N ILE A 71 11.89 -0.02 -3.12
CA ILE A 71 11.18 -1.20 -3.62
C ILE A 71 10.25 -0.75 -4.74
N THR A 72 10.32 -1.40 -5.90
CA THR A 72 9.55 -1.06 -7.11
C THR A 72 8.48 -2.08 -7.44
N GLY A 73 8.57 -3.28 -6.86
CA GLY A 73 7.63 -4.36 -7.14
C GLY A 73 7.88 -5.58 -6.26
N ALA A 74 6.97 -6.54 -6.36
CA ALA A 74 7.16 -7.88 -5.81
C ALA A 74 6.41 -8.91 -6.65
N HIS A 75 6.85 -10.15 -6.60
CA HIS A 75 6.07 -11.31 -7.01
C HIS A 75 6.23 -12.44 -5.99
N SER A 76 5.27 -13.36 -5.99
CA SER A 76 5.33 -14.59 -5.18
C SER A 76 5.66 -15.77 -6.09
N THR A 77 6.49 -16.68 -5.60
CA THR A 77 6.88 -17.90 -6.32
C THR A 77 5.99 -19.09 -5.99
N ALA A 78 5.00 -18.92 -5.12
CA ALA A 78 4.10 -19.97 -4.67
C ALA A 78 2.63 -19.51 -4.65
N VAL A 79 1.72 -20.49 -4.72
CA VAL A 79 0.28 -20.29 -4.58
C VAL A 79 -0.16 -20.81 -3.22
N LEU A 80 -0.96 -20.03 -2.50
CA LEU A 80 -1.49 -20.43 -1.20
C LEU A 80 -2.84 -21.14 -1.33
N GLY A 81 -3.77 -20.59 -2.11
CA GLY A 81 -5.11 -21.15 -2.30
C GLY A 81 -6.23 -20.11 -2.18
N THR A 82 -7.45 -20.58 -1.93
CA THR A 82 -8.67 -19.76 -1.96
C THR A 82 -9.21 -19.41 -0.56
N ASP A 83 -8.70 -20.05 0.49
CA ASP A 83 -9.20 -19.87 1.86
C ASP A 83 -8.74 -18.52 2.46
N LEU A 84 -9.70 -17.66 2.78
CA LEU A 84 -9.40 -16.30 3.24
C LEU A 84 -8.80 -16.25 4.64
N ASP A 85 -9.12 -17.19 5.52
CA ASP A 85 -8.58 -17.21 6.87
C ASP A 85 -7.09 -17.58 6.83
N THR A 86 -6.72 -18.55 5.99
CA THR A 86 -5.32 -18.89 5.70
C THR A 86 -4.58 -17.73 5.04
N VAL A 87 -5.20 -17.03 4.08
CA VAL A 87 -4.60 -15.83 3.47
C VAL A 87 -4.35 -14.74 4.50
N ALA A 88 -5.34 -14.46 5.36
CA ALA A 88 -5.24 -13.45 6.38
C ALA A 88 -4.15 -13.78 7.42
N ALA A 89 -4.06 -15.04 7.85
CA ALA A 89 -3.00 -15.53 8.74
C ALA A 89 -1.60 -15.38 8.11
N GLY A 90 -1.46 -15.69 6.81
CA GLY A 90 -0.21 -15.51 6.08
C GLY A 90 0.22 -14.04 5.96
N LEU A 91 -0.72 -13.15 5.61
CA LEU A 91 -0.48 -11.70 5.57
C LEU A 91 -0.12 -11.13 6.95
N ARG A 92 -0.76 -11.63 8.01
CA ARG A 92 -0.46 -11.27 9.39
C ARG A 92 0.98 -11.63 9.75
N ALA A 93 1.36 -12.90 9.56
CA ALA A 93 2.71 -13.39 9.89
C ALA A 93 3.81 -12.63 9.12
N ALA A 94 3.59 -12.38 7.82
CA ALA A 94 4.53 -11.61 7.01
C ALA A 94 4.65 -10.15 7.48
N SER A 95 3.53 -9.51 7.82
CA SER A 95 3.52 -8.13 8.32
C SER A 95 4.16 -8.02 9.70
N GLU A 96 3.83 -8.93 10.63
CA GLU A 96 4.41 -8.98 11.98
C GLU A 96 5.93 -8.99 11.95
N LEU A 97 6.51 -9.93 11.19
CA LEU A 97 7.96 -10.07 11.13
C LEU A 97 8.64 -8.78 10.65
N VAL A 98 8.14 -8.17 9.57
CA VAL A 98 8.75 -6.93 9.04
C VAL A 98 8.52 -5.75 9.98
N ILE A 99 7.32 -5.64 10.58
CA ILE A 99 6.98 -4.59 11.55
C ILE A 99 7.87 -4.68 12.79
N ASP A 100 8.14 -5.87 13.31
CA ASP A 100 8.99 -6.07 14.47
C ASP A 100 10.42 -5.62 14.19
N ILE A 101 10.98 -5.98 13.02
CA ILE A 101 12.31 -5.51 12.60
C ILE A 101 12.32 -3.97 12.47
N VAL A 102 11.33 -3.38 11.81
CA VAL A 102 11.25 -1.92 11.62
C VAL A 102 11.08 -1.18 12.96
N SER A 103 10.29 -1.74 13.87
CA SER A 103 10.08 -1.21 15.22
C SER A 103 11.36 -1.23 16.03
N GLU A 104 12.12 -2.33 16.00
CA GLU A 104 13.41 -2.47 16.66
C GLU A 104 14.43 -1.44 16.13
N LEU A 105 14.49 -1.25 14.80
CA LEU A 105 15.40 -0.28 14.17
C LEU A 105 15.14 1.17 14.57
N THR A 106 13.91 1.49 14.92
CA THR A 106 13.49 2.86 15.24
C THR A 106 13.28 3.10 16.73
N SER A 107 13.15 2.04 17.53
CA SER A 107 12.68 2.12 18.92
C SER A 107 11.31 2.81 19.07
N HIS A 108 10.45 2.71 18.05
CA HIS A 108 9.10 3.29 18.04
C HIS A 108 8.03 2.19 18.02
N GLY A 109 6.84 2.50 18.51
CA GLY A 109 5.76 1.52 18.67
C GLY A 109 5.27 0.90 17.35
N VAL A 110 4.78 -0.34 17.43
CA VAL A 110 4.29 -1.11 16.27
C VAL A 110 2.94 -0.63 15.71
N ARG A 111 2.11 0.03 16.52
CA ARG A 111 0.74 0.43 16.13
C ARG A 111 0.68 1.35 14.89
N PRO A 112 1.51 2.41 14.77
CA PRO A 112 1.58 3.20 13.54
C PRO A 112 2.01 2.39 12.31
N LEU A 113 2.88 1.39 12.47
CA LEU A 113 3.33 0.53 11.37
C LEU A 113 2.20 -0.38 10.88
N TRP A 114 1.36 -0.87 11.79
CA TRP A 114 0.13 -1.58 11.43
C TRP A 114 -0.91 -0.70 10.75
N ALA A 115 -1.04 0.57 11.15
CA ALA A 115 -1.88 1.52 10.44
C ALA A 115 -1.40 1.73 8.99
N LEU A 116 -0.08 1.73 8.75
CA LEU A 116 0.49 1.79 7.40
C LEU A 116 0.17 0.53 6.60
N ALA A 117 0.28 -0.66 7.21
CA ALA A 117 -0.08 -1.93 6.59
C ALA A 117 -1.57 -1.95 6.17
N ALA A 118 -2.47 -1.44 7.03
CA ALA A 118 -3.89 -1.32 6.74
C ALA A 118 -4.17 -0.40 5.56
N ASP A 119 -3.55 0.80 5.55
CA ASP A 119 -3.68 1.73 4.43
C ASP A 119 -3.13 1.12 3.13
N SER A 120 -2.00 0.41 3.17
CA SER A 120 -1.40 -0.25 2.00
C SER A 120 -2.25 -1.38 1.43
N LEU A 121 -2.82 -2.24 2.29
CA LEU A 121 -3.73 -3.30 1.88
C LEU A 121 -4.95 -2.72 1.16
N ALA A 122 -5.57 -1.71 1.77
CA ALA A 122 -6.73 -1.03 1.22
C ALA A 122 -6.43 -0.37 -0.12
N ASP A 123 -5.27 0.29 -0.22
CA ASP A 123 -4.89 1.05 -1.40
C ASP A 123 -4.56 0.14 -2.58
N ARG A 124 -3.84 -0.98 -2.35
CA ARG A 124 -3.57 -1.96 -3.40
C ARG A 124 -4.82 -2.65 -3.92
N LEU A 125 -5.73 -3.05 -3.03
CA LEU A 125 -7.02 -3.62 -3.44
C LEU A 125 -7.85 -2.61 -4.23
N LEU A 126 -7.93 -1.36 -3.75
CA LEU A 126 -8.66 -0.31 -4.44
C LEU A 126 -8.09 -0.01 -5.82
N LEU A 127 -6.76 0.05 -5.95
CA LEU A 127 -6.06 0.26 -7.22
C LEU A 127 -6.45 -0.81 -8.25
N VAL A 128 -6.35 -2.09 -7.87
CA VAL A 128 -6.73 -3.21 -8.77
C VAL A 128 -8.23 -3.18 -9.05
N GLY A 129 -9.06 -2.96 -8.03
CA GLY A 129 -10.51 -2.91 -8.17
C GLY A 129 -11.00 -1.79 -9.09
N GLU A 130 -10.40 -0.61 -9.04
CA GLU A 130 -10.70 0.48 -9.98
C GLU A 130 -10.24 0.11 -11.40
N ALA A 131 -9.02 -0.43 -11.55
CA ALA A 131 -8.47 -0.82 -12.85
C ALA A 131 -9.29 -1.92 -13.55
N THR A 132 -9.99 -2.77 -12.80
CA THR A 132 -10.79 -3.87 -13.37
C THR A 132 -12.30 -3.70 -13.21
N GLY A 133 -12.78 -2.53 -12.78
CA GLY A 133 -14.23 -2.29 -12.57
C GLY A 133 -14.85 -3.08 -11.41
N ARG A 134 -14.05 -3.61 -10.49
CA ARG A 134 -14.44 -4.46 -9.34
C ARG A 134 -14.28 -3.76 -7.99
N ARG A 135 -14.44 -2.44 -7.96
CA ARG A 135 -14.27 -1.60 -6.76
C ARG A 135 -15.05 -2.07 -5.54
N ALA A 136 -16.31 -2.46 -5.71
CA ALA A 136 -17.14 -2.92 -4.59
C ALA A 136 -16.57 -4.21 -3.96
N GLU A 137 -16.17 -5.16 -4.80
CA GLU A 137 -15.53 -6.41 -4.39
C GLU A 137 -14.19 -6.14 -3.70
N ALA A 138 -13.37 -5.24 -4.25
CA ALA A 138 -12.09 -4.86 -3.65
C ALA A 138 -12.25 -4.26 -2.24
N ARG A 139 -13.23 -3.36 -2.04
CA ARG A 139 -13.52 -2.78 -0.72
C ARG A 139 -14.00 -3.83 0.28
N ALA A 140 -14.87 -4.73 -0.15
CA ALA A 140 -15.36 -5.83 0.69
C ALA A 140 -14.22 -6.80 1.06
N LEU A 141 -13.35 -7.14 0.11
CA LEU A 141 -12.18 -8.00 0.34
C LEU A 141 -11.19 -7.35 1.31
N ALA A 142 -10.95 -6.04 1.18
CA ALA A 142 -10.06 -5.30 2.10
C ALA A 142 -10.59 -5.34 3.54
N ALA A 143 -11.90 -5.17 3.73
CA ALA A 143 -12.53 -5.27 5.05
C ALA A 143 -12.42 -6.68 5.64
N ARG A 144 -12.71 -7.72 4.84
CA ARG A 144 -12.63 -9.12 5.26
C ARG A 144 -11.21 -9.55 5.64
N LEU A 145 -10.21 -9.23 4.80
CA LEU A 145 -8.81 -9.54 5.08
C LEU A 145 -8.32 -8.79 6.33
N SER A 146 -8.65 -7.51 6.49
CA SER A 146 -8.24 -6.75 7.68
C SER A 146 -8.88 -7.30 8.95
N ALA A 147 -10.15 -7.73 8.89
CA ALA A 147 -10.81 -8.39 10.00
C ALA A 147 -10.18 -9.75 10.34
N GLY A 148 -9.85 -10.56 9.32
CA GLY A 148 -9.18 -11.86 9.49
C GLY A 148 -7.74 -11.75 10.03
N ILE A 149 -7.00 -10.71 9.64
CA ILE A 149 -5.67 -10.40 10.20
C ILE A 149 -5.78 -10.07 11.70
N GLY A 150 -6.87 -9.38 12.07
CA GLY A 150 -7.18 -9.06 13.46
C GLY A 150 -6.29 -7.96 14.06
N ALA A 151 -6.47 -7.69 15.35
CA ALA A 151 -5.70 -6.65 16.02
C ALA A 151 -4.18 -6.95 15.96
N PRO A 152 -3.32 -5.92 15.78
CA PRO A 152 -3.62 -4.49 15.77
C PRO A 152 -3.93 -3.87 14.39
N MET A 153 -4.20 -4.68 13.36
CA MET A 153 -4.63 -4.21 12.03
C MET A 153 -5.92 -3.41 12.16
N LEU A 154 -5.97 -2.24 11.50
CA LEU A 154 -7.15 -1.39 11.49
C LEU A 154 -8.07 -1.74 10.32
N LEU A 155 -9.38 -1.57 10.50
CA LEU A 155 -10.31 -1.69 9.40
C LEU A 155 -10.13 -0.51 8.42
N PRO A 156 -10.08 -0.80 7.11
CA PRO A 156 -9.88 0.22 6.10
C PRO A 156 -11.12 1.09 5.96
N ARG A 157 -10.89 2.36 5.66
CA ARG A 157 -11.95 3.33 5.37
C ARG A 157 -11.76 3.88 3.97
N PHE A 158 -12.88 4.15 3.31
CA PHE A 158 -12.91 4.65 1.95
C PHE A 158 -13.74 5.91 1.90
N ILE A 159 -13.40 6.80 0.97
CA ILE A 159 -14.17 7.99 0.68
C ILE A 159 -14.41 8.10 -0.81
N ASP A 160 -15.69 8.22 -1.15
CA ASP A 160 -16.15 8.45 -2.51
C ASP A 160 -16.27 9.96 -2.74
N VAL A 161 -15.66 10.45 -3.82
CA VAL A 161 -15.63 11.88 -4.18
C VAL A 161 -16.19 12.01 -5.59
N MET A 162 -17.22 12.85 -5.72
CA MET A 162 -17.85 13.14 -7.00
C MET A 162 -16.92 14.02 -7.85
N THR A 163 -16.72 13.60 -9.09
CA THR A 163 -16.11 14.41 -10.14
C THR A 163 -17.14 15.38 -10.72
N VAL A 164 -16.67 16.36 -11.48
CA VAL A 164 -17.50 17.39 -12.13
C VAL A 164 -18.52 16.83 -13.14
N HIS A 165 -18.33 15.61 -13.64
CA HIS A 165 -19.24 14.95 -14.59
C HIS A 165 -20.10 13.84 -13.97
N GLY A 166 -20.23 13.81 -12.64
CA GLY A 166 -21.09 12.85 -11.94
C GLY A 166 -20.52 11.44 -11.78
N ARG A 167 -19.27 11.19 -12.22
CA ARG A 167 -18.54 9.96 -11.87
C ARG A 167 -17.97 10.06 -10.46
N SER A 168 -17.94 8.97 -9.71
CA SER A 168 -17.33 8.92 -8.37
C SER A 168 -15.94 8.27 -8.43
N ARG A 169 -14.93 8.96 -7.88
CA ARG A 169 -13.61 8.40 -7.59
C ARG A 169 -13.53 8.01 -6.13
N CYS A 170 -13.02 6.80 -5.86
CA CYS A 170 -12.86 6.29 -4.52
C CYS A 170 -11.40 6.45 -4.07
N PHE A 171 -11.20 6.83 -2.80
CA PHE A 171 -9.88 6.94 -2.19
C PHE A 171 -9.85 6.23 -0.85
N VAL A 172 -8.68 5.71 -0.47
CA VAL A 172 -8.46 5.26 0.91
C VAL A 172 -8.44 6.48 1.83
N GLN A 173 -9.33 6.47 2.84
CA GLN A 173 -9.31 7.45 3.90
C GLN A 173 -8.27 7.06 4.95
N ARG A 174 -7.02 7.42 4.64
CA ARG A 174 -5.84 7.05 5.42
C ARG A 174 -6.00 7.28 6.92
N VAL A 175 -5.60 6.28 7.68
CA VAL A 175 -5.47 6.32 9.15
C VAL A 175 -4.03 6.47 9.61
N SER A 176 -3.05 6.23 8.72
CA SER A 176 -1.63 6.30 9.02
C SER A 176 -0.96 7.62 8.60
N CYS A 177 0.12 7.99 9.30
CA CYS A 177 1.01 9.07 8.87
C CYS A 177 2.32 8.47 8.37
N CYS A 178 2.67 8.69 7.10
CA CYS A 178 3.96 8.25 6.53
C CYS A 178 5.14 9.18 6.87
N LEU A 179 4.92 10.28 7.58
CA LEU A 179 5.94 11.27 7.97
C LEU A 179 6.66 11.99 6.82
N LEU A 180 6.18 11.87 5.57
CA LEU A 180 6.78 12.52 4.40
C LEU A 180 7.02 14.02 4.61
N TYR A 181 6.09 14.72 5.26
CA TYR A 181 6.18 16.16 5.54
C TYR A 181 7.35 16.56 6.46
N ARG A 182 8.01 15.60 7.14
CA ARG A 182 9.21 15.85 7.94
C ARG A 182 10.50 15.86 7.11
N VAL A 183 10.43 15.44 5.84
CA VAL A 183 11.56 15.49 4.92
C VAL A 183 11.67 16.92 4.37
N PRO A 184 12.87 17.54 4.36
CA PRO A 184 13.07 18.87 3.79
C PRO A 184 12.53 18.99 2.35
N GLY A 185 11.80 20.08 2.08
CA GLY A 185 11.18 20.35 0.78
C GLY A 185 9.86 19.61 0.51
N GLN A 186 9.46 18.68 1.38
CA GLN A 186 8.21 17.94 1.21
C GLN A 186 7.03 18.60 1.94
N GLN A 187 5.82 18.33 1.46
CA GLN A 187 4.58 18.85 2.01
C GLN A 187 3.68 17.70 2.50
N LEU A 188 2.61 18.04 3.21
CA LEU A 188 1.57 17.06 3.54
C LEU A 188 0.99 16.46 2.23
N CYS A 189 0.88 15.14 2.13
CA CYS A 189 0.26 14.51 0.96
C CYS A 189 -1.26 14.79 0.89
N THR A 190 -1.87 14.60 -0.27
CA THR A 190 -3.32 14.78 -0.51
C THR A 190 -4.18 14.06 0.52
N THR A 191 -3.83 12.82 0.85
CA THR A 191 -4.56 11.92 1.76
C THR A 191 -4.14 12.04 3.23
N CYS A 192 -3.20 12.93 3.58
CA CYS A 192 -2.56 12.94 4.91
C CYS A 192 -3.58 13.12 6.06
N PRO A 193 -3.56 12.29 7.12
CA PRO A 193 -4.47 12.44 8.26
C PRO A 193 -4.20 13.70 9.10
N ARG A 194 -3.03 14.35 8.94
CA ARG A 194 -2.71 15.61 9.61
C ARG A 194 -3.37 16.83 8.96
N ARG A 195 -3.96 16.70 7.77
CA ARG A 195 -4.73 17.77 7.14
C ARG A 195 -6.09 17.92 7.82
N SER A 196 -6.64 19.13 7.79
CA SER A 196 -8.04 19.33 8.17
C SER A 196 -8.95 18.47 7.26
N ARG A 197 -10.11 18.06 7.77
CA ARG A 197 -11.08 17.30 6.96
C ARG A 197 -11.46 18.07 5.69
N ALA A 198 -11.70 19.38 5.81
CA ALA A 198 -12.10 20.24 4.69
C ALA A 198 -11.00 20.33 3.62
N ASP A 199 -9.74 20.57 4.01
CA ASP A 199 -8.63 20.64 3.05
C ASP A 199 -8.41 19.33 2.33
N ARG A 200 -8.49 18.20 3.06
CA ARG A 200 -8.36 16.88 2.45
C ARG A 200 -9.46 16.62 1.42
N LEU A 201 -10.72 16.94 1.74
CA LEU A 201 -11.83 16.79 0.80
C LEU A 201 -11.62 17.63 -0.47
N ARG A 202 -11.19 18.90 -0.31
CA ARG A 202 -10.90 19.78 -1.43
C ARG A 202 -9.79 19.23 -2.33
N LEU A 203 -8.69 18.77 -1.73
CA LEU A 203 -7.57 18.20 -2.49
C LEU A 203 -7.93 16.88 -3.18
N LEU A 204 -8.74 16.03 -2.54
CA LEU A 204 -9.25 14.80 -3.16
C LEU A 204 -10.18 15.12 -4.34
N ALA A 205 -11.04 16.14 -4.22
CA ALA A 205 -11.88 16.60 -5.33
C ALA A 205 -11.03 17.11 -6.50
N THR A 206 -9.95 17.84 -6.23
CA THR A 206 -8.99 18.23 -7.28
C THR A 206 -8.27 17.03 -7.89
N ALA A 207 -7.80 16.08 -7.07
CA ALA A 207 -7.07 14.89 -7.52
C ALA A 207 -7.96 13.89 -8.27
N ALA A 208 -9.27 13.94 -8.06
CA ALA A 208 -10.21 13.15 -8.84
C ALA A 208 -10.18 13.52 -10.34
N GLY A 209 -9.73 14.75 -10.66
CA GLY A 209 -9.54 15.26 -12.01
C GLY A 209 -10.85 15.42 -12.81
N PRO A 210 -10.83 16.08 -13.98
CA PRO A 210 -11.71 15.69 -15.07
C PRO A 210 -11.31 14.28 -15.52
N ASP A 211 -12.26 13.53 -16.08
CA ASP A 211 -11.98 12.17 -16.53
C ASP A 211 -10.85 12.16 -17.56
N GLN A 212 -9.99 11.14 -17.54
CA GLN A 212 -9.40 10.72 -18.81
C GLN A 212 -10.58 10.15 -19.60
N GLU A 213 -10.92 10.78 -20.73
CA GLU A 213 -11.68 10.07 -21.76
C GLU A 213 -10.97 8.72 -21.96
N PRO A 214 -11.71 7.61 -22.07
CA PRO A 214 -11.09 6.41 -22.58
C PRO A 214 -10.57 6.79 -23.95
N ASP A 215 -9.26 7.01 -24.09
CA ASP A 215 -8.62 7.26 -25.37
C ASP A 215 -9.20 6.22 -26.30
N GLY A 216 -9.97 6.71 -27.27
CA GLY A 216 -10.63 5.89 -28.25
C GLY A 216 -9.56 4.99 -28.83
N TRP A 217 -9.68 3.69 -28.57
CA TRP A 217 -9.13 2.69 -29.45
C TRP A 217 -9.85 2.84 -30.79
N GLY A 218 -9.43 3.85 -31.55
CA GLY A 218 -9.79 4.01 -32.95
C GLY A 218 -9.19 2.84 -33.74
N PRO A 219 -9.86 2.37 -34.79
CA PRO A 219 -9.46 1.17 -35.54
C PRO A 219 -8.10 1.25 -36.26
N ASP A 220 -7.38 2.36 -36.16
CA ASP A 220 -6.15 2.61 -36.92
C ASP A 220 -4.84 2.26 -36.16
N ALA A 221 -4.93 1.76 -34.92
CA ALA A 221 -3.74 1.42 -34.12
C ALA A 221 -3.05 0.08 -34.50
N PHE A 222 -3.56 -0.65 -35.50
CA PHE A 222 -3.01 -1.94 -35.95
C PHE A 222 -2.87 -2.06 -37.47
N SER A 223 -2.44 -1.01 -38.15
CA SER A 223 -1.85 -1.18 -39.48
C SER A 223 -0.35 -1.43 -39.34
N ILE A 224 0.06 -2.62 -39.78
CA ILE A 224 1.42 -3.18 -39.80
C ILE A 224 2.35 -2.33 -40.66
#